data_AF-A0A7S2Y718-F1
#
_entry.id   AF-A0A7S2Y718-F1
#
_cell.length_a   1.000
_cell.length_b   1.000
_cell.length_c   1.000
_cell.angle_alpha   90.00
_cell.angle_beta   90.00
_cell.angle_gamma   90.00
#
_symmetry.space_group_name_H-M   'P 1'
#
loop_
_entity.id
_entity.type
_entity.pdbx_description
1 polymer ?
#
loop_
_entity_poly.entity_id
_entity_poly.type
_entity_poly.pdbx_seq_one_letter_code
_entity_poly.pdbx_strand_id
1 'polypeptide(L)'
;DSSLPSQKLYDNKQICKMLDDLQMEFSQEQQHLKDEEDKKAVVLDAVRSKCTTSSEYAIMREMAQTMEKSEGNLDGELVSGGKTNYSFKIFVDTNRSKAVYAKIFLPHALWDEDRHFQFDTLRAVSEYDIMSKLSSSSDEAVCKVATPLFVLDVSGNAKVLVAEWAEGTEEQWGNQFLDGHVDSRVVTKVAQAMAQLNLQEIDYDWNEAVRPGLQSINPIIKSVYVKLTSTSDFECDRVMKELKEVGQDQFDQIVDSYCSQLQEQRQVLCHNDCHPFNILVEPKPMGEGTEGDGEEDELDLTSGTAESGTTSELFGPNGDYLICDWETAICGPAGKDAGIFMAFPSACTLCLAVQGYTAESFHLLDCALDFWTTYSKAISTSDRKTEAHNLPNLCRVALGTLGANLLFNLYMLGVLADTLPLNGVSEPDAKRVRSSIGLVGLKLLLLAFGKDDNPIQIEVEGEEAAPTTDTVEGLIAYYKSAISQHIEILSESTTNMGNKLRRAKSSFLRSIRRRVSDSSGFEEATSRISTHNLDWSDHKRVAAFDSSDLGASVDLGASMASFIDDNFLDDDDF
;
A
#
# COMPACT_ATOMS: atom_id res chain seq x y z
N ASP A 1 36.78 52.68 -2.21
CA ASP A 1 36.22 51.45 -1.65
C ASP A 1 35.71 50.52 -2.73
N SER A 2 36.56 49.57 -3.11
CA SER A 2 36.40 48.67 -4.25
C SER A 2 36.40 47.20 -3.78
N SER A 3 35.36 46.82 -3.04
CA SER A 3 35.17 45.45 -2.56
C SER A 3 33.69 45.07 -2.50
N LEU A 4 32.96 45.24 -3.61
CA LEU A 4 31.72 44.51 -3.81
C LEU A 4 32.07 43.10 -4.31
N PRO A 5 31.55 42.02 -3.68
CA PRO A 5 31.77 40.66 -4.15
C PRO A 5 31.31 40.58 -5.60
N SER A 6 32.17 40.04 -6.47
CA SER A 6 31.82 39.72 -7.85
C SER A 6 30.52 38.93 -7.86
N GLN A 7 29.43 39.59 -8.27
CA GLN A 7 28.15 38.96 -8.55
C GLN A 7 28.44 37.79 -9.50
N LYS A 8 28.30 36.55 -9.01
CA LYS A 8 28.44 35.37 -9.85
C LYS A 8 27.37 35.51 -10.92
N LEU A 9 27.75 35.95 -12.12
CA LEU A 9 26.91 35.76 -13.30
C LEU A 9 26.67 34.27 -13.37
N TYR A 10 25.42 33.85 -13.12
CA TYR A 10 24.98 32.52 -13.48
C TYR A 10 25.36 32.31 -14.95
N ASP A 11 26.07 31.22 -15.24
CA ASP A 11 26.41 30.86 -16.61
C ASP A 11 25.11 30.80 -17.41
N ASN A 12 25.02 31.53 -18.53
CA ASN A 12 23.86 31.52 -19.41
C ASN A 12 23.43 30.07 -19.77
N LYS A 13 24.37 29.12 -19.77
CA LYS A 13 24.07 27.69 -19.95
C LYS A 13 23.22 27.10 -18.83
N GLN A 14 23.46 27.46 -17.57
CA GLN A 14 22.67 26.99 -16.44
C GLN A 14 21.23 27.52 -16.50
N ILE A 15 21.08 28.80 -16.90
CA ILE A 15 19.76 29.41 -17.09
C ILE A 15 19.01 28.74 -18.24
N CYS A 16 19.66 28.51 -19.39
CA CYS A 16 19.04 27.79 -20.51
C CYS A 16 18.58 26.40 -20.10
N LYS A 17 19.43 25.62 -19.40
CA LYS A 17 19.03 24.30 -18.90
C LYS A 17 17.82 24.36 -17.97
N MET A 18 17.80 25.31 -17.01
CA MET A 18 16.65 25.49 -16.11
C MET A 18 15.36 25.84 -16.86
N LEU A 19 15.45 26.64 -17.93
CA LEU A 19 14.28 26.97 -18.75
C LEU A 19 13.79 25.77 -19.57
N ASP A 20 14.72 24.98 -20.12
CA ASP A 20 14.38 23.75 -20.86
C ASP A 20 13.72 22.72 -19.92
N ASP A 21 14.27 22.54 -18.71
CA ASP A 21 13.72 21.66 -17.67
C ASP A 21 12.30 22.12 -17.27
N LEU A 22 12.09 23.42 -17.00
CA LEU A 22 10.77 23.98 -16.67
C LEU A 22 9.76 23.86 -17.83
N GLN A 23 10.20 24.01 -19.07
CA GLN A 23 9.33 23.87 -20.22
C GLN A 23 8.90 22.40 -20.43
N MET A 24 9.80 21.46 -20.14
CA MET A 24 9.51 20.03 -20.17
C MET A 24 8.51 19.65 -19.08
N GLU A 25 8.73 20.09 -17.84
CA GLU A 25 7.81 19.88 -16.71
C GLU A 25 6.42 20.45 -17.02
N PHE A 26 6.33 21.68 -17.53
CA PHE A 26 5.06 22.29 -17.91
C PHE A 26 4.35 21.50 -19.02
N SER A 27 5.09 20.99 -19.99
CA SER A 27 4.51 20.18 -21.09
C SER A 27 3.99 18.83 -20.58
N GLN A 28 4.70 18.20 -19.64
CA GLN A 28 4.27 16.97 -18.99
C GLN A 28 3.02 17.19 -18.13
N GLU A 29 2.95 18.28 -17.36
CA GLU A 29 1.79 18.63 -16.55
C GLU A 29 0.55 18.88 -17.43
N GLN A 30 0.68 19.61 -18.54
CA GLN A 30 -0.43 19.82 -19.48
C GLN A 30 -0.91 18.52 -20.11
N GLN A 31 0.01 17.61 -20.45
CA GLN A 31 -0.33 16.31 -21.00
C GLN A 31 -1.03 15.42 -19.96
N HIS A 32 -0.59 15.49 -18.70
CA HIS A 32 -1.23 14.79 -17.59
C HIS A 32 -2.65 15.30 -17.34
N LEU A 33 -2.85 16.63 -17.24
CA LEU A 33 -4.18 17.23 -17.06
C LEU A 33 -5.13 16.87 -18.21
N LYS A 34 -4.62 16.83 -19.44
CA LYS A 34 -5.40 16.39 -20.59
C LYS A 34 -5.79 14.91 -20.49
N ASP A 35 -4.86 14.04 -20.12
CA ASP A 35 -5.16 12.61 -19.94
C ASP A 35 -6.19 12.40 -18.82
N GLU A 36 -6.07 13.14 -17.70
CA GLU A 36 -7.03 13.16 -16.60
C GLU A 36 -8.45 13.54 -17.08
N GLU A 37 -8.58 14.63 -17.84
CA GLU A 37 -9.86 15.05 -18.41
C GLU A 37 -10.41 14.05 -19.43
N ASP A 38 -9.56 13.46 -20.28
CA ASP A 38 -9.94 12.43 -21.24
C ASP A 38 -10.47 11.18 -20.50
N LYS A 39 -9.83 10.75 -19.40
CA LYS A 39 -10.30 9.63 -18.57
C LYS A 39 -11.58 9.98 -17.82
N LYS A 40 -11.67 11.18 -17.26
CA LYS A 40 -12.87 11.69 -16.58
C LYS A 40 -14.08 11.65 -17.52
N ALA A 41 -13.92 12.08 -18.78
CA ALA A 41 -14.97 12.04 -19.79
C ALA A 41 -15.47 10.61 -20.03
N VAL A 42 -14.57 9.63 -20.21
CA VAL A 42 -14.93 8.21 -20.38
C VAL A 42 -15.72 7.68 -19.17
N VAL A 43 -15.27 8.01 -17.95
CA VAL A 43 -15.95 7.59 -16.72
C VAL A 43 -17.33 8.24 -16.58
N LEU A 44 -17.45 9.53 -16.87
CA LEU A 44 -18.73 10.25 -16.86
C LEU A 44 -19.73 9.63 -17.84
N ASP A 45 -19.29 9.27 -19.05
CA ASP A 45 -20.13 8.62 -20.04
C ASP A 45 -20.60 7.23 -19.58
N ALA A 46 -19.71 6.45 -18.97
CA ALA A 46 -20.04 5.15 -18.39
C ALA A 46 -21.10 5.28 -17.28
N VAL A 47 -20.92 6.21 -16.33
CA VAL A 47 -21.89 6.46 -15.25
C VAL A 47 -23.22 6.99 -15.81
N ARG A 48 -23.18 7.93 -16.75
CA ARG A 48 -24.38 8.51 -17.38
C ARG A 48 -25.24 7.44 -18.06
N SER A 49 -24.62 6.40 -18.64
CA SER A 49 -25.34 5.30 -19.28
C SER A 49 -26.22 4.47 -18.31
N LYS A 50 -25.89 4.49 -17.01
CA LYS A 50 -26.62 3.78 -15.94
C LYS A 50 -27.38 4.70 -15.00
N CYS A 51 -27.13 6.01 -15.05
CA CYS A 51 -27.76 7.05 -14.24
C CYS A 51 -29.10 7.49 -14.86
N THR A 52 -30.10 6.61 -14.79
CA THR A 52 -31.46 6.88 -15.29
C THR A 52 -32.50 6.79 -14.16
N THR A 53 -33.66 7.41 -14.34
CA THR A 53 -34.76 7.34 -13.35
C THR A 53 -35.33 5.93 -13.18
N SER A 54 -35.03 5.02 -14.11
CA SER A 54 -35.39 3.60 -14.08
C SER A 54 -34.19 2.69 -13.74
N SER A 55 -33.05 3.23 -13.32
CA SER A 55 -31.88 2.44 -12.97
C SER A 55 -32.23 1.41 -11.89
N GLU A 56 -31.59 0.24 -11.88
CA GLU A 56 -31.81 -0.75 -10.82
C GLU A 56 -31.15 -0.33 -9.49
N TYR A 57 -30.14 0.53 -9.56
CA TYR A 57 -29.39 1.03 -8.40
C TYR A 57 -30.06 2.28 -7.82
N ALA A 58 -30.31 2.28 -6.50
CA ALA A 58 -31.02 3.36 -5.83
C ALA A 58 -30.31 4.72 -5.97
N ILE A 59 -29.01 4.77 -5.69
CA ILE A 59 -28.22 6.00 -5.80
C ILE A 59 -28.22 6.57 -7.23
N MET A 60 -28.18 5.71 -8.26
CA MET A 60 -28.24 6.14 -9.67
C MET A 60 -29.60 6.75 -10.02
N ARG A 61 -30.71 6.16 -9.52
CA ARG A 61 -32.04 6.75 -9.69
C ARG A 61 -32.13 8.11 -9.00
N GLU A 62 -31.59 8.24 -7.79
CA GLU A 62 -31.59 9.49 -7.03
C GLU A 62 -30.78 10.59 -7.71
N MET A 63 -29.60 10.27 -8.24
CA MET A 63 -28.79 11.19 -9.03
C MET A 63 -29.55 11.66 -10.29
N ALA A 64 -30.17 10.73 -11.03
CA ALA A 64 -30.97 11.06 -12.22
C ALA A 64 -32.16 11.98 -11.90
N GLN A 65 -32.92 11.67 -10.84
CA GLN A 65 -34.03 12.52 -10.38
C GLN A 65 -33.57 13.90 -9.90
N THR A 66 -32.37 13.98 -9.33
CA THR A 66 -31.78 15.26 -8.90
C THR A 66 -31.45 16.12 -10.12
N MET A 67 -30.80 15.55 -11.14
CA MET A 67 -30.53 16.22 -12.41
C MET A 67 -31.81 16.74 -13.09
N GLU A 68 -32.88 15.93 -13.14
CA GLU A 68 -34.18 16.34 -13.71
C GLU A 68 -34.83 17.50 -12.94
N LYS A 69 -34.65 17.57 -11.61
CA LYS A 69 -35.28 18.59 -10.76
C LYS A 69 -34.50 19.90 -10.71
N SER A 70 -33.18 19.84 -10.72
CA SER A 70 -32.32 21.01 -10.50
C SER A 70 -31.66 21.55 -11.76
N GLU A 71 -31.95 20.98 -12.93
CA GLU A 71 -31.20 21.21 -14.18
C GLU A 71 -29.69 20.97 -14.00
N GLY A 72 -29.34 20.04 -13.09
CA GLY A 72 -27.94 19.70 -12.77
C GLY A 72 -27.36 18.70 -13.76
N ASN A 73 -26.03 18.60 -13.81
CA ASN A 73 -25.28 17.64 -14.61
C ASN A 73 -24.40 16.75 -13.73
N LEU A 74 -23.97 15.61 -14.30
CA LEU A 74 -22.86 14.86 -13.71
C LEU A 74 -21.55 15.61 -13.91
N ASP A 75 -20.78 15.72 -12.84
CA ASP A 75 -19.40 16.16 -12.83
C ASP A 75 -18.54 15.15 -12.05
N GLY A 76 -17.22 15.28 -12.15
CA GLY A 76 -16.27 14.38 -11.54
C GLY A 76 -15.08 15.12 -10.93
N GLU A 77 -14.62 14.65 -9.77
CA GLU A 77 -13.38 15.11 -9.15
C GLU A 77 -12.42 13.93 -9.06
N LEU A 78 -11.17 14.14 -9.51
CA LEU A 78 -10.13 13.13 -9.35
C LEU A 78 -9.82 12.91 -7.87
N VAL A 79 -10.02 11.67 -7.41
CA VAL A 79 -9.73 11.24 -6.04
C VAL A 79 -8.31 10.70 -5.94
N SER A 80 -7.94 9.83 -6.88
CA SER A 80 -6.56 9.37 -7.06
C SER A 80 -6.27 9.22 -8.56
N GLY A 81 -5.18 9.85 -8.99
CA GLY A 81 -4.59 9.63 -10.31
C GLY A 81 -3.49 8.60 -10.17
N GLY A 82 -3.89 7.33 -10.11
CA GLY A 82 -2.96 6.22 -10.08
C GLY A 82 -2.42 5.97 -11.47
N LYS A 83 -1.15 5.62 -11.55
CA LYS A 83 -0.57 5.17 -12.82
C LYS A 83 -1.09 3.81 -13.25
N THR A 84 -1.72 3.01 -12.39
CA THR A 84 -2.44 1.80 -12.84
C THR A 84 -3.90 2.10 -13.18
N ASN A 85 -4.53 3.04 -12.46
CA ASN A 85 -5.95 3.35 -12.56
C ASN A 85 -6.23 4.82 -12.16
N TYR A 86 -7.25 5.44 -12.76
CA TYR A 86 -7.77 6.71 -12.25
C TYR A 86 -9.05 6.47 -11.46
N SER A 87 -9.19 7.14 -10.32
CA SER A 87 -10.36 7.08 -9.46
C SER A 87 -11.01 8.45 -9.34
N PHE A 88 -12.32 8.49 -9.46
CA PHE A 88 -13.12 9.72 -9.45
C PHE A 88 -14.26 9.63 -8.44
N LYS A 89 -14.58 10.77 -7.83
CA LYS A 89 -15.88 11.01 -7.19
C LYS A 89 -16.78 11.60 -8.26
N ILE A 90 -17.79 10.85 -8.70
CA ILE A 90 -18.77 11.32 -9.69
C ILE A 90 -20.02 11.76 -8.93
N PHE A 91 -20.47 12.99 -9.14
CA PHE A 91 -21.55 13.60 -8.38
C PHE A 91 -22.44 14.48 -9.26
N VAL A 92 -23.61 14.85 -8.74
CA VAL A 92 -24.45 15.89 -9.37
C VAL A 92 -23.93 17.26 -8.96
N ASP A 93 -23.60 18.13 -9.91
CA ASP A 93 -22.99 19.46 -9.67
C ASP A 93 -23.79 20.36 -8.70
N THR A 94 -25.12 20.29 -8.74
CA THR A 94 -26.03 20.98 -7.82
C THR A 94 -26.16 20.31 -6.45
N ASN A 95 -25.70 19.07 -6.29
CA ASN A 95 -25.76 18.33 -5.04
C ASN A 95 -24.65 17.28 -4.92
N ARG A 96 -23.49 17.71 -4.40
CA ARG A 96 -22.27 16.91 -4.28
C ARG A 96 -22.36 15.72 -3.31
N SER A 97 -23.40 15.64 -2.46
CA SER A 97 -23.60 14.48 -1.58
C SER A 97 -24.23 13.30 -2.34
N LYS A 98 -24.87 13.54 -3.49
CA LYS A 98 -25.33 12.48 -4.39
C LYS A 98 -24.17 12.09 -5.29
N ALA A 99 -23.34 11.19 -4.77
CA ALA A 99 -22.10 10.77 -5.39
C ALA A 99 -21.94 9.26 -5.47
N VAL A 100 -21.10 8.83 -6.40
CA VAL A 100 -20.58 7.47 -6.53
C VAL A 100 -19.06 7.51 -6.69
N TYR A 101 -18.41 6.44 -6.30
CA TYR A 101 -17.01 6.21 -6.62
C TYR A 101 -16.91 5.51 -7.98
N ALA A 102 -15.99 5.95 -8.84
CA ALA A 102 -15.75 5.30 -10.12
C ALA A 102 -14.25 5.18 -10.40
N LYS A 103 -13.78 3.99 -10.78
CA LYS A 103 -12.37 3.67 -11.06
C LYS A 103 -12.24 3.13 -12.47
N ILE A 104 -11.36 3.72 -13.28
CA ILE A 104 -11.03 3.23 -14.63
C ILE A 104 -9.73 2.45 -14.63
N PHE A 105 -9.80 1.22 -15.14
CA PHE A 105 -8.71 0.27 -15.21
C PHE A 105 -8.14 0.24 -16.61
N LEU A 106 -6.84 0.45 -16.68
CA LEU A 106 -6.09 0.48 -17.93
C LEU A 106 -5.37 -0.86 -18.15
N PRO A 107 -5.17 -1.29 -19.42
CA PRO A 107 -4.53 -2.57 -19.75
C PRO A 107 -3.01 -2.59 -19.53
N HIS A 108 -2.45 -1.53 -18.96
CA HIS A 108 -1.03 -1.38 -18.64
C HIS A 108 -0.87 -0.38 -17.50
N ALA A 109 0.25 -0.50 -16.78
CA ALA A 109 0.68 0.54 -15.85
C ALA A 109 1.25 1.75 -16.62
N LEU A 110 0.73 2.94 -16.37
CA LEU A 110 1.16 4.22 -16.93
C LEU A 110 2.56 4.67 -16.46
N TRP A 111 3.12 4.07 -15.39
CA TRP A 111 4.53 4.29 -15.04
C TRP A 111 5.48 3.51 -15.94
N ASP A 112 4.98 2.48 -16.62
CA ASP A 112 5.76 1.66 -17.53
C ASP A 112 5.41 2.03 -18.97
N GLU A 113 6.10 3.05 -19.49
CA GLU A 113 5.91 3.55 -20.85
C GLU A 113 6.05 2.43 -21.90
N ASP A 114 6.95 1.48 -21.64
CA ASP A 114 7.24 0.34 -22.51
C ASP A 114 6.25 -0.83 -22.33
N ARG A 115 5.37 -0.76 -21.32
CA ARG A 115 4.28 -1.73 -21.05
C ARG A 115 4.76 -3.16 -20.83
N HIS A 116 5.92 -3.34 -20.22
CA HIS A 116 6.40 -4.63 -19.72
C HIS A 116 5.52 -5.18 -18.59
N PHE A 117 5.02 -4.30 -17.71
CA PHE A 117 4.06 -4.58 -16.65
C PHE A 117 2.66 -4.67 -17.24
N GLN A 118 2.32 -5.90 -17.65
CA GLN A 118 0.97 -6.23 -18.05
C GLN A 118 0.06 -6.23 -16.83
N PHE A 119 -0.85 -5.28 -16.82
CA PHE A 119 -1.90 -5.14 -15.82
C PHE A 119 -3.21 -5.41 -16.55
N ASP A 120 -3.66 -6.67 -16.51
CA ASP A 120 -4.92 -7.07 -17.15
C ASP A 120 -6.10 -6.32 -16.52
N THR A 121 -7.04 -5.84 -17.35
CA THR A 121 -8.25 -5.19 -16.88
C THR A 121 -9.25 -6.17 -16.27
N LEU A 122 -9.06 -7.49 -16.40
CA LEU A 122 -9.83 -8.48 -15.65
C LEU A 122 -9.78 -8.27 -14.13
N ARG A 123 -8.72 -7.62 -13.61
CA ARG A 123 -8.66 -7.22 -12.19
C ARG A 123 -9.83 -6.34 -11.74
N ALA A 124 -10.43 -5.56 -12.65
CA ALA A 124 -11.62 -4.76 -12.35
C ALA A 124 -12.85 -5.65 -12.08
N VAL A 125 -12.95 -6.78 -12.79
CA VAL A 125 -14.00 -7.78 -12.59
C VAL A 125 -13.74 -8.52 -11.28
N SER A 126 -12.50 -8.93 -11.02
CA SER A 126 -12.11 -9.53 -9.74
C SER A 126 -12.42 -8.60 -8.56
N GLU A 127 -12.11 -7.30 -8.65
CA GLU A 127 -12.44 -6.30 -7.64
C GLU A 127 -13.97 -6.17 -7.46
N TYR A 128 -14.74 -6.10 -8.55
CA TYR A 128 -16.21 -6.10 -8.49
C TYR A 128 -16.77 -7.33 -7.78
N ASP A 129 -16.29 -8.53 -8.13
CA ASP A 129 -16.82 -9.80 -7.64
C ASP A 129 -16.53 -9.98 -6.15
N ILE A 130 -15.31 -9.65 -5.68
CA ILE A 130 -14.99 -9.76 -4.25
C ILE A 130 -15.76 -8.72 -3.45
N MET A 131 -15.88 -7.48 -3.93
CA MET A 131 -16.68 -6.46 -3.27
C MET A 131 -18.15 -6.88 -3.19
N SER A 132 -18.68 -7.54 -4.22
CA SER A 132 -20.07 -8.04 -4.24
C SER A 132 -20.27 -9.14 -3.21
N LYS A 133 -19.32 -10.07 -3.11
CA LYS A 133 -19.33 -11.14 -2.11
C LYS A 133 -19.24 -10.59 -0.69
N LEU A 134 -18.37 -9.62 -0.44
CA LEU A 134 -18.17 -9.04 0.90
C LEU A 134 -19.33 -8.13 1.32
N SER A 135 -19.82 -7.27 0.43
CA SER A 135 -20.93 -6.33 0.72
C SER A 135 -22.28 -7.02 0.93
N SER A 136 -22.49 -8.22 0.39
CA SER A 136 -23.70 -9.01 0.60
C SER A 136 -23.71 -9.78 1.93
N SER A 137 -22.60 -9.79 2.67
CA SER A 137 -22.54 -10.40 3.99
C SER A 137 -23.35 -9.60 5.00
N SER A 138 -24.15 -10.30 5.81
CA SER A 138 -24.87 -9.71 6.96
C SER A 138 -24.05 -9.74 8.25
N ASP A 139 -22.88 -10.37 8.24
CA ASP A 139 -22.00 -10.46 9.39
C ASP A 139 -21.19 -9.16 9.52
N GLU A 140 -21.45 -8.40 10.58
CA GLU A 140 -20.73 -7.17 10.90
C GLU A 140 -19.23 -7.39 11.14
N ALA A 141 -18.80 -8.63 11.42
CA ALA A 141 -17.39 -8.99 11.54
C ALA A 141 -16.70 -9.18 10.18
N VAL A 142 -17.47 -9.30 9.09
CA VAL A 142 -16.91 -9.38 7.73
C VAL A 142 -16.37 -8.02 7.32
N CYS A 143 -15.32 -8.07 6.49
CA CYS A 143 -14.66 -6.90 5.96
C CYS A 143 -15.65 -5.92 5.31
N LYS A 144 -15.72 -4.69 5.84
CA LYS A 144 -16.55 -3.62 5.28
C LYS A 144 -15.93 -3.12 3.98
N VAL A 145 -16.72 -3.15 2.90
CA VAL A 145 -16.36 -2.65 1.57
C VAL A 145 -17.48 -1.77 1.02
N ALA A 146 -17.18 -0.93 0.03
CA ALA A 146 -18.22 -0.18 -0.68
C ALA A 146 -19.08 -1.15 -1.51
N THR A 147 -20.39 -0.92 -1.58
CA THR A 147 -21.27 -1.72 -2.44
C THR A 147 -20.91 -1.48 -3.91
N PRO A 148 -20.41 -2.49 -4.65
CA PRO A 148 -20.17 -2.31 -6.07
C PRO A 148 -21.52 -2.24 -6.79
N LEU A 149 -21.62 -1.32 -7.76
CA LEU A 149 -22.84 -1.13 -8.54
C LEU A 149 -22.73 -1.86 -9.88
N PHE A 150 -21.67 -1.60 -10.64
CA PHE A 150 -21.43 -2.29 -11.91
C PHE A 150 -19.98 -2.17 -12.37
N VAL A 151 -19.58 -3.06 -13.27
CA VAL A 151 -18.36 -2.96 -14.07
C VAL A 151 -18.71 -2.92 -15.56
N LEU A 152 -18.10 -2.02 -16.33
CA LEU A 152 -18.38 -1.85 -17.76
C LEU A 152 -17.10 -1.86 -18.58
N ASP A 153 -17.15 -2.52 -19.73
CA ASP A 153 -16.16 -2.33 -20.80
C ASP A 153 -16.32 -0.94 -21.42
N VAL A 154 -15.20 -0.24 -21.58
CA VAL A 154 -15.16 1.08 -22.23
C VAL A 154 -14.10 1.10 -23.33
N SER A 155 -14.01 2.21 -24.09
CA SER A 155 -13.08 2.35 -25.20
C SER A 155 -11.63 2.11 -24.78
N GLY A 156 -10.83 1.50 -25.67
CA GLY A 156 -9.38 1.32 -25.46
C GLY A 156 -9.01 0.09 -24.62
N ASN A 157 -9.87 -0.93 -24.56
CA ASN A 157 -9.69 -2.13 -23.73
C ASN A 157 -9.54 -1.80 -22.24
N ALA A 158 -10.24 -0.75 -21.80
CA ALA A 158 -10.32 -0.34 -20.41
C ALA A 158 -11.65 -0.81 -19.80
N LYS A 159 -11.71 -0.88 -18.47
CA LYS A 159 -12.94 -1.15 -17.73
C LYS A 159 -13.20 -0.04 -16.71
N VAL A 160 -14.47 0.26 -16.43
CA VAL A 160 -14.87 1.17 -15.37
C VAL A 160 -15.65 0.39 -14.32
N LEU A 161 -15.13 0.36 -13.10
CA LEU A 161 -15.85 -0.08 -11.90
C LEU A 161 -16.55 1.13 -11.28
N VAL A 162 -17.81 0.96 -10.89
CA VAL A 162 -18.56 1.97 -10.13
C VAL A 162 -19.08 1.35 -8.85
N ALA A 163 -18.92 2.04 -7.74
CA ALA A 163 -19.36 1.64 -6.41
C ALA A 163 -20.04 2.81 -5.68
N GLU A 164 -20.76 2.50 -4.61
CA GLU A 164 -21.29 3.54 -3.71
C GLU A 164 -20.16 4.40 -3.15
N TRP A 165 -20.45 5.69 -2.99
CA TRP A 165 -19.51 6.58 -2.32
C TRP A 165 -19.47 6.28 -0.82
N ALA A 166 -18.28 6.17 -0.25
CA ALA A 166 -18.04 5.85 1.16
C ALA A 166 -18.33 7.05 2.07
N GLU A 167 -19.58 7.50 2.11
CA GLU A 167 -20.01 8.63 2.93
C GLU A 167 -19.73 8.37 4.42
N GLY A 168 -19.08 9.32 5.08
CA GLY A 168 -18.69 9.21 6.49
C GLY A 168 -17.34 8.54 6.74
N THR A 169 -16.79 7.76 5.79
CA THR A 169 -15.45 7.16 5.89
C THR A 169 -14.61 7.53 4.68
N GLU A 170 -14.20 8.81 4.59
CA GLU A 170 -13.53 9.35 3.40
C GLU A 170 -12.01 9.53 3.58
N GLU A 171 -11.51 9.55 4.82
CA GLU A 171 -10.08 9.78 5.13
C GLU A 171 -9.29 8.48 4.94
N GLN A 172 -8.19 8.51 4.20
CA GLN A 172 -7.25 7.38 4.18
C GLN A 172 -6.59 7.24 5.55
N TRP A 173 -6.64 6.05 6.12
CA TRP A 173 -6.20 5.80 7.49
C TRP A 173 -4.70 6.06 7.69
N GLY A 174 -3.90 5.90 6.64
CA GLY A 174 -2.50 6.33 6.59
C GLY A 174 -2.25 7.74 7.14
N ASN A 175 -3.17 8.69 6.89
CA ASN A 175 -3.06 10.05 7.41
C ASN A 175 -3.06 10.14 8.94
N GLN A 176 -3.75 9.22 9.62
CA GLN A 176 -3.76 9.16 11.08
C GLN A 176 -2.41 8.69 11.63
N PHE A 177 -1.75 7.75 10.94
CA PHE A 177 -0.39 7.30 11.29
C PHE A 177 0.65 8.41 11.06
N LEU A 178 0.52 9.19 10.00
CA LEU A 178 1.37 10.36 9.75
C LEU A 178 1.30 11.38 10.89
N ASP A 179 0.11 11.55 11.47
CA ASP A 179 -0.13 12.47 12.59
C ASP A 179 0.39 11.94 13.93
N GLY A 180 0.66 10.63 14.04
CA GLY A 180 0.99 9.97 15.31
C GLY A 180 -0.22 9.74 16.23
N HIS A 181 -1.45 9.90 15.72
CA HIS A 181 -2.70 9.73 16.48
C HIS A 181 -3.67 8.89 15.67
N VAL A 182 -3.93 7.67 16.14
CA VAL A 182 -4.71 6.64 15.43
C VAL A 182 -5.95 6.26 16.25
N ASP A 183 -7.09 6.07 15.58
CA ASP A 183 -8.28 5.55 16.22
C ASP A 183 -8.10 4.06 16.57
N SER A 184 -7.86 3.77 17.85
CA SER A 184 -7.64 2.40 18.34
C SER A 184 -8.85 1.48 18.13
N ARG A 185 -10.06 2.03 17.99
CA ARG A 185 -11.27 1.23 17.70
C ARG A 185 -11.19 0.64 16.30
N VAL A 186 -10.64 1.39 15.35
CA VAL A 186 -10.44 0.92 13.97
C VAL A 186 -9.38 -0.17 13.93
N VAL A 187 -8.30 -0.06 14.73
CA VAL A 187 -7.25 -1.09 14.82
C VAL A 187 -7.83 -2.48 15.10
N THR A 188 -8.67 -2.60 16.14
CA THR A 188 -9.31 -3.87 16.48
C THR A 188 -10.23 -4.37 15.38
N LYS A 189 -11.07 -3.49 14.82
CA LYS A 189 -12.05 -3.87 13.79
C LYS A 189 -11.39 -4.34 12.49
N VAL A 190 -10.35 -3.63 12.02
CA VAL A 190 -9.59 -4.01 10.82
C VAL A 190 -8.86 -5.33 11.04
N ALA A 191 -8.21 -5.50 12.20
CA ALA A 191 -7.53 -6.75 12.53
C ALA A 191 -8.50 -7.96 12.52
N GLN A 192 -9.71 -7.79 13.05
CA GLN A 192 -10.76 -8.80 13.01
C GLN A 192 -11.22 -9.07 11.58
N ALA A 193 -11.48 -8.02 10.79
CA ALA A 193 -11.91 -8.16 9.40
C ALA A 193 -10.89 -8.88 8.52
N MET A 194 -9.60 -8.58 8.67
CA MET A 194 -8.54 -9.29 7.95
C MET A 194 -8.44 -10.76 8.40
N ALA A 195 -8.62 -11.04 9.69
CA ALA A 195 -8.67 -12.41 10.17
C ALA A 195 -9.88 -13.16 9.58
N GLN A 196 -11.05 -12.53 9.54
CA GLN A 196 -12.25 -13.12 8.95
C GLN A 196 -12.10 -13.35 7.45
N LEU A 197 -11.47 -12.43 6.72
CA LEU A 197 -11.12 -12.61 5.31
C LEU A 197 -10.28 -13.87 5.12
N ASN A 198 -9.23 -14.02 5.94
CA ASN A 198 -8.34 -15.18 5.88
C ASN A 198 -9.00 -16.50 6.32
N LEU A 199 -10.15 -16.45 6.99
CA LEU A 199 -10.92 -17.62 7.41
C LEU A 199 -12.05 -17.97 6.43
N GLN A 200 -12.30 -17.14 5.40
CA GLN A 200 -13.34 -17.40 4.39
C GLN A 200 -13.08 -18.71 3.63
N GLU A 201 -14.12 -19.25 3.01
CA GLU A 201 -13.95 -20.30 1.99
C GLU A 201 -13.30 -19.73 0.75
N ILE A 202 -12.29 -20.46 0.28
CA ILE A 202 -11.29 -20.00 -0.68
C ILE A 202 -11.60 -20.63 -2.04
N ASP A 203 -11.69 -19.78 -3.05
CA ASP A 203 -11.46 -20.20 -4.42
C ASP A 203 -9.97 -20.05 -4.70
N TYR A 204 -9.24 -21.16 -4.80
CA TYR A 204 -7.78 -21.13 -4.91
C TYR A 204 -7.27 -20.46 -6.19
N ASP A 205 -8.13 -20.28 -7.20
CA ASP A 205 -7.80 -19.65 -8.48
C ASP A 205 -8.31 -18.20 -8.58
N TRP A 206 -8.65 -17.58 -7.44
CA TRP A 206 -9.09 -16.19 -7.42
C TRP A 206 -8.03 -15.25 -8.01
N ASN A 207 -8.42 -14.53 -9.07
CA ASN A 207 -7.66 -13.44 -9.70
C ASN A 207 -6.22 -13.82 -10.13
N GLU A 208 -6.00 -15.04 -10.58
CA GLU A 208 -4.67 -15.54 -11.00
C GLU A 208 -3.99 -14.67 -12.07
N ALA A 209 -4.77 -13.95 -12.87
CA ALA A 209 -4.28 -13.05 -13.92
C ALA A 209 -3.37 -11.92 -13.40
N VAL A 210 -3.47 -11.52 -12.13
CA VAL A 210 -2.61 -10.47 -11.55
C VAL A 210 -1.23 -10.99 -11.16
N ARG A 211 -1.06 -12.31 -10.97
CA ARG A 211 0.20 -12.87 -10.44
C ARG A 211 1.42 -12.53 -11.29
N PRO A 212 1.42 -12.66 -12.63
CA PRO A 212 2.60 -12.33 -13.42
C PRO A 212 3.09 -10.89 -13.20
N GLY A 213 2.17 -9.93 -13.03
CA GLY A 213 2.51 -8.54 -12.71
C GLY A 213 3.10 -8.36 -11.31
N LEU A 214 2.70 -9.18 -10.34
CA LEU A 214 3.33 -9.20 -9.01
C LEU A 214 4.73 -9.84 -9.06
N GLN A 215 4.92 -10.85 -9.91
CA GLN A 215 6.19 -11.57 -10.06
C GLN A 215 7.28 -10.73 -10.72
N SER A 216 6.92 -9.81 -11.61
CA SER A 216 7.88 -8.95 -12.32
C SER A 216 8.60 -7.96 -11.41
N ILE A 217 8.16 -7.81 -10.14
CA ILE A 217 8.87 -7.00 -9.14
C ILE A 217 10.19 -7.68 -8.70
N ASN A 218 10.28 -9.02 -8.72
CA ASN A 218 11.46 -9.75 -8.23
C ASN A 218 12.76 -9.38 -8.97
N PRO A 219 12.83 -9.44 -10.32
CA PRO A 219 14.04 -9.06 -11.02
C PRO A 219 14.41 -7.59 -10.79
N ILE A 220 13.43 -6.71 -10.54
CA ILE A 220 13.69 -5.30 -10.20
C ILE A 220 14.39 -5.20 -8.85
N ILE A 221 13.89 -5.87 -7.81
CA ILE A 221 14.51 -5.85 -6.47
C ILE A 221 15.97 -6.32 -6.53
N LYS A 222 16.23 -7.45 -7.23
CA LYS A 222 17.59 -7.97 -7.39
C LYS A 222 18.50 -7.01 -8.16
N SER A 223 17.99 -6.39 -9.22
CA SER A 223 18.71 -5.39 -10.01
C SER A 223 19.07 -4.15 -9.18
N VAL A 224 18.12 -3.65 -8.39
CA VAL A 224 18.33 -2.52 -7.47
C VAL A 224 19.37 -2.88 -6.40
N TYR A 225 19.35 -4.10 -5.85
CA TYR A 225 20.38 -4.55 -4.91
C TYR A 225 21.79 -4.49 -5.51
N VAL A 226 22.01 -5.09 -6.69
CA VAL A 226 23.33 -5.10 -7.35
C VAL A 226 23.83 -3.68 -7.57
N LYS A 227 22.92 -2.78 -7.95
CA LYS A 227 23.22 -1.38 -8.19
C LYS A 227 23.60 -0.60 -6.93
N LEU A 228 22.80 -0.72 -5.87
CA LEU A 228 23.04 -0.02 -4.61
C LEU A 228 24.33 -0.51 -3.94
N THR A 229 24.63 -1.81 -4.04
CA THR A 229 25.83 -2.41 -3.44
C THR A 229 27.11 -2.18 -4.27
N SER A 230 27.02 -1.96 -5.57
CA SER A 230 28.19 -1.67 -6.43
C SER A 230 28.61 -0.20 -6.45
N THR A 231 27.76 0.71 -5.97
CA THR A 231 28.02 2.16 -6.01
C THR A 231 28.80 2.64 -4.77
N SER A 232 29.87 3.41 -4.97
CA SER A 232 30.72 3.94 -3.88
C SER A 232 30.01 4.97 -2.99
N ASP A 233 29.00 5.66 -3.52
CA ASP A 233 28.29 6.74 -2.83
C ASP A 233 27.53 6.24 -1.57
N PHE A 234 27.34 4.93 -1.46
CA PHE A 234 26.66 4.30 -0.32
C PHE A 234 27.60 3.68 0.71
N GLU A 235 28.92 3.92 0.67
CA GLU A 235 29.84 3.42 1.69
C GLU A 235 29.51 3.93 3.12
N CYS A 236 28.79 5.04 3.23
CA CYS A 236 28.32 5.59 4.50
C CYS A 236 26.90 5.14 4.89
N ASP A 237 26.19 4.39 4.04
CA ASP A 237 24.86 3.87 4.36
C ASP A 237 24.99 2.54 5.11
N ARG A 238 24.50 2.52 6.35
CA ARG A 238 24.54 1.34 7.22
C ARG A 238 23.80 0.15 6.59
N VAL A 239 22.68 0.37 5.92
CA VAL A 239 21.92 -0.72 5.28
C VAL A 239 22.75 -1.37 4.18
N MET A 240 23.47 -0.57 3.40
CA MET A 240 24.31 -1.08 2.32
C MET A 240 25.51 -1.85 2.83
N LYS A 241 26.07 -1.45 3.98
CA LYS A 241 27.11 -2.24 4.65
C LYS A 241 26.58 -3.62 5.03
N GLU A 242 25.42 -3.69 5.70
CA GLU A 242 24.82 -4.96 6.10
C GLU A 242 24.43 -5.82 4.89
N LEU A 243 23.84 -5.23 3.85
CA LEU A 243 23.50 -5.93 2.60
C LEU A 243 24.75 -6.51 1.91
N LYS A 244 25.87 -5.79 1.90
CA LYS A 244 27.15 -6.31 1.39
C LYS A 244 27.67 -7.49 2.22
N GLU A 245 27.48 -7.45 3.53
CA GLU A 245 27.87 -8.54 4.44
C GLU A 245 26.99 -9.78 4.26
N VAL A 246 25.69 -9.60 3.99
CA VAL A 246 24.78 -10.70 3.59
C VAL A 246 25.26 -11.34 2.28
N GLY A 247 25.67 -10.53 1.31
CA GLY A 247 26.17 -11.00 0.02
C GLY A 247 25.06 -11.36 -0.97
N GLN A 248 25.39 -11.30 -2.25
CA GLN A 248 24.41 -11.41 -3.33
C GLN A 248 23.67 -12.76 -3.33
N ASP A 249 24.40 -13.87 -3.19
CA ASP A 249 23.79 -15.21 -3.26
C ASP A 249 22.73 -15.43 -2.16
N GLN A 250 23.01 -14.94 -0.95
CA GLN A 250 22.06 -15.04 0.16
C GLN A 250 20.89 -14.06 -0.03
N PHE A 251 21.14 -12.84 -0.50
CA PHE A 251 20.08 -11.89 -0.82
C PHE A 251 19.13 -12.42 -1.90
N ASP A 252 19.67 -12.98 -2.99
CA ASP A 252 18.87 -13.55 -4.07
C ASP A 252 18.01 -14.71 -3.56
N GLN A 253 18.54 -15.57 -2.68
CA GLN A 253 17.78 -16.65 -2.03
C GLN A 253 16.65 -16.13 -1.14
N ILE A 254 16.87 -15.03 -0.41
CA ILE A 254 15.83 -14.40 0.42
C ILE A 254 14.70 -13.86 -0.47
N VAL A 255 15.05 -13.15 -1.55
CA VAL A 255 14.08 -12.63 -2.52
C VAL A 255 13.31 -13.79 -3.15
N ASP A 256 14.01 -14.83 -3.61
CA ASP A 256 13.35 -15.99 -4.23
C ASP A 256 12.44 -16.72 -3.23
N SER A 257 12.85 -16.88 -1.98
CA SER A 257 12.03 -17.54 -0.95
C SER A 257 10.78 -16.73 -0.63
N TYR A 258 10.90 -15.41 -0.45
CA TYR A 258 9.76 -14.52 -0.25
C TYR A 258 8.79 -14.62 -1.44
N CYS A 259 9.31 -14.60 -2.66
CA CYS A 259 8.49 -14.59 -3.86
C CYS A 259 7.86 -15.94 -4.19
N SER A 260 8.58 -17.05 -4.03
CA SER A 260 8.01 -18.40 -4.11
C SER A 260 6.88 -18.56 -3.11
N GLN A 261 7.01 -17.99 -1.90
CA GLN A 261 5.92 -17.98 -0.95
C GLN A 261 4.66 -17.31 -1.50
N LEU A 262 4.81 -16.15 -2.15
CA LEU A 262 3.68 -15.44 -2.76
C LEU A 262 3.04 -16.20 -3.92
N GLN A 263 3.82 -16.98 -4.65
CA GLN A 263 3.37 -17.69 -5.86
C GLN A 263 2.74 -19.04 -5.55
N GLU A 264 3.38 -19.80 -4.66
CA GLU A 264 3.09 -21.21 -4.43
C GLU A 264 2.11 -21.41 -3.29
N GLN A 265 2.12 -20.53 -2.27
CA GLN A 265 1.22 -20.66 -1.14
C GLN A 265 -0.13 -20.03 -1.43
N ARG A 266 -1.14 -20.90 -1.53
CA ARG A 266 -2.54 -20.53 -1.68
C ARG A 266 -3.29 -20.95 -0.43
N GLN A 267 -3.03 -20.27 0.68
CA GLN A 267 -3.53 -20.68 1.99
C GLN A 267 -4.81 -19.98 2.38
N VAL A 268 -4.94 -18.70 2.02
CA VAL A 268 -6.04 -17.81 2.40
C VAL A 268 -6.30 -16.79 1.30
N LEU A 269 -7.52 -16.26 1.22
CA LEU A 269 -7.79 -15.10 0.38
C LEU A 269 -7.15 -13.86 1.03
N CYS A 270 -6.21 -13.23 0.34
CA CYS A 270 -5.56 -12.00 0.75
C CYS A 270 -6.11 -10.82 -0.07
N HIS A 271 -6.23 -9.65 0.55
CA HIS A 271 -6.32 -8.37 -0.14
C HIS A 271 -5.07 -8.12 -0.99
N ASN A 272 -3.91 -8.59 -0.54
CA ASN A 272 -2.62 -8.55 -1.23
C ASN A 272 -1.98 -7.16 -1.37
N ASP A 273 -2.73 -6.10 -1.11
CA ASP A 273 -2.28 -4.71 -1.05
C ASP A 273 -2.87 -3.92 0.14
N CYS A 274 -2.90 -4.56 1.32
CA CYS A 274 -3.66 -4.07 2.48
C CYS A 274 -2.91 -3.05 3.35
N HIS A 275 -2.30 -2.03 2.75
CA HIS A 275 -1.62 -0.97 3.49
C HIS A 275 -2.63 0.08 4.02
N PRO A 276 -2.28 0.91 5.03
CA PRO A 276 -3.21 1.86 5.63
C PRO A 276 -3.84 2.91 4.69
N PHE A 277 -3.30 3.12 3.49
CA PHE A 277 -3.90 4.03 2.50
C PHE A 277 -5.06 3.39 1.70
N ASN A 278 -5.16 2.05 1.71
CA ASN A 278 -6.28 1.29 1.16
C ASN A 278 -7.36 0.98 2.21
N ILE A 279 -7.29 1.67 3.35
CA ILE A 279 -8.30 1.64 4.40
C ILE A 279 -8.81 3.05 4.59
N LEU A 280 -10.11 3.25 4.41
CA LEU A 280 -10.79 4.51 4.68
C LEU A 280 -11.38 4.48 6.09
N VAL A 281 -11.35 5.61 6.78
CA VAL A 281 -11.86 5.79 8.14
C VAL A 281 -12.64 7.08 8.25
N GLU A 282 -13.38 7.22 9.35
CA GLU A 282 -14.02 8.48 9.67
C GLU A 282 -12.99 9.61 9.73
N PRO A 283 -13.26 10.75 9.06
CA PRO A 283 -12.36 11.88 9.11
C PRO A 283 -12.27 12.42 10.53
N LYS A 284 -11.08 12.87 10.92
CA LYS A 284 -10.93 13.67 12.15
C LYS A 284 -11.90 14.87 12.09
N PRO A 285 -12.59 15.23 13.18
CA PRO A 285 -13.39 16.45 13.23
C PRO A 285 -12.48 17.62 12.84
N MET A 286 -12.74 18.25 11.70
CA MET A 286 -12.09 19.52 11.41
C MET A 286 -12.60 20.49 12.47
N GLY A 287 -11.73 20.92 13.40
CA GLY A 287 -12.12 21.85 14.45
C GLY A 287 -12.93 22.98 13.82
N GLU A 288 -14.18 23.13 14.26
CA GLU A 288 -15.10 24.10 13.67
C GLU A 288 -14.49 25.50 13.81
N GLY A 289 -14.00 26.05 12.70
CA GLY A 289 -13.76 27.47 12.55
C GLY A 289 -12.39 27.98 12.97
N THR A 290 -11.46 27.98 12.01
CA THR A 290 -10.75 29.21 11.64
C THR A 290 -10.38 29.14 10.15
N GLU A 291 -11.38 29.27 9.26
CA GLU A 291 -11.14 29.78 7.89
C GLU A 291 -10.82 31.29 7.91
N GLY A 292 -10.14 31.75 8.97
CA GLY A 292 -9.69 33.12 9.15
C GLY A 292 -8.20 33.20 8.85
N ASP A 293 -7.88 33.68 7.66
CA ASP A 293 -6.69 34.45 7.28
C ASP A 293 -5.41 34.23 8.13
N GLY A 294 -4.81 33.04 8.07
CA GLY A 294 -3.34 32.91 8.10
C GLY A 294 -2.63 32.62 9.43
N GLU A 295 -3.32 32.57 10.57
CA GLU A 295 -2.73 32.07 11.83
C GLU A 295 -3.58 30.90 12.34
N GLU A 296 -3.31 29.69 11.83
CA GLU A 296 -3.77 28.47 12.48
C GLU A 296 -3.10 28.41 13.86
N ASP A 297 -3.82 28.88 14.88
CA ASP A 297 -3.48 28.69 16.29
C ASP A 297 -3.21 27.20 16.48
N GLU A 298 -1.93 26.88 16.68
CA GLU A 298 -1.47 25.56 17.07
C GLU A 298 -2.15 25.31 18.42
N LEU A 299 -3.29 24.60 18.39
CA LEU A 299 -3.98 24.11 19.58
C LEU A 299 -2.91 23.46 20.43
N ASP A 300 -2.51 24.17 21.50
CA ASP A 300 -1.34 23.84 22.30
C ASP A 300 -1.67 22.61 23.16
N LEU A 301 -1.70 21.46 22.49
CA LEU A 301 -1.80 20.12 23.06
C LEU A 301 -0.58 19.81 23.96
N THR A 302 0.41 20.70 24.03
CA THR A 302 1.59 20.57 24.89
C THR A 302 1.46 21.31 26.22
N SER A 303 0.41 22.13 26.40
CA SER A 303 0.09 22.69 27.70
C SER A 303 -0.29 21.55 28.66
N GLY A 304 0.64 21.21 29.57
CA GLY A 304 0.68 20.00 30.40
C GLY A 304 -0.43 19.82 31.43
N THR A 305 -1.64 20.27 31.13
CA THR A 305 -2.89 20.01 31.87
C THR A 305 -3.88 19.24 31.01
N ALA A 306 -3.40 18.39 30.09
CA ALA A 306 -4.21 17.42 29.36
C ALA A 306 -4.83 16.42 30.36
N GLU A 307 -5.91 16.84 31.03
CA GLU A 307 -6.89 15.95 31.60
C GLU A 307 -7.43 15.10 30.45
N SER A 308 -6.80 13.96 30.18
CA SER A 308 -7.42 12.74 29.64
C SER A 308 -8.60 13.01 28.68
N GLY A 309 -8.41 13.84 27.65
CA GLY A 309 -9.38 13.98 26.57
C GLY A 309 -9.53 12.58 25.99
N THR A 310 -10.70 11.98 26.18
CA THR A 310 -10.92 10.60 25.72
C THR A 310 -10.71 10.57 24.22
N THR A 311 -10.11 9.51 23.68
CA THR A 311 -9.87 9.30 22.24
C THR A 311 -11.09 9.58 21.36
N SER A 312 -12.31 9.53 21.94
CA SER A 312 -13.58 9.91 21.31
C SER A 312 -13.67 11.36 20.82
N GLU A 313 -12.85 12.29 21.29
CA GLU A 313 -12.92 13.70 20.87
C GLU A 313 -12.09 13.98 19.59
N LEU A 314 -11.15 13.09 19.24
CA LEU A 314 -10.22 13.29 18.12
C LEU A 314 -10.69 12.66 16.79
N PHE A 315 -11.67 11.77 16.83
CA PHE A 315 -12.09 10.96 15.69
C PHE A 315 -13.61 10.99 15.52
N GLY A 316 -14.10 10.44 14.41
CA GLY A 316 -15.53 10.24 14.20
C GLY A 316 -16.17 9.41 15.33
N PRO A 317 -17.49 9.54 15.55
CA PRO A 317 -18.15 8.95 16.70
C PRO A 317 -18.13 7.41 16.70
N ASN A 318 -18.00 6.74 15.55
CA ASN A 318 -18.29 5.31 15.43
C ASN A 318 -17.04 4.40 15.40
N GLY A 319 -15.88 4.97 15.08
CA GLY A 319 -14.71 4.21 14.65
C GLY A 319 -15.02 3.38 13.41
N ASP A 320 -15.73 3.95 12.43
CA ASP A 320 -16.07 3.25 11.19
C ASP A 320 -14.89 3.21 10.22
N TYR A 321 -14.87 2.14 9.41
CA TYR A 321 -13.83 1.89 8.43
C TYR A 321 -14.39 1.18 7.19
N LEU A 322 -13.62 1.23 6.11
CA LEU A 322 -13.89 0.54 4.85
C LEU A 322 -12.56 0.16 4.19
N ILE A 323 -12.41 -1.08 3.72
CA ILE A 323 -11.24 -1.52 2.95
C ILE A 323 -11.56 -1.40 1.45
N CYS A 324 -10.68 -0.76 0.69
CA CYS A 324 -10.85 -0.51 -0.75
C CYS A 324 -9.62 -0.98 -1.54
N ASP A 325 -9.73 -0.94 -2.86
CA ASP A 325 -8.65 -1.30 -3.80
C ASP A 325 -8.34 -2.81 -3.84
N TRP A 326 -9.38 -3.60 -4.10
CA TRP A 326 -9.30 -5.07 -4.08
C TRP A 326 -8.76 -5.67 -5.39
N GLU A 327 -8.19 -4.85 -6.29
CA GLU A 327 -7.78 -5.29 -7.62
C GLU A 327 -6.66 -6.32 -7.62
N THR A 328 -5.86 -6.38 -6.56
CA THR A 328 -4.77 -7.35 -6.43
C THR A 328 -5.11 -8.53 -5.54
N ALA A 329 -6.36 -8.62 -5.04
CA ALA A 329 -6.77 -9.70 -4.15
C ALA A 329 -6.52 -11.06 -4.80
N ILE A 330 -5.83 -11.97 -4.11
CA ILE A 330 -5.45 -13.31 -4.58
C ILE A 330 -5.40 -14.29 -3.42
N CYS A 331 -5.38 -15.58 -3.71
CA CYS A 331 -5.09 -16.59 -2.71
C CYS A 331 -3.59 -16.65 -2.42
N GLY A 332 -3.18 -16.25 -1.21
CA GLY A 332 -1.80 -16.08 -0.83
C GLY A 332 -1.44 -16.76 0.49
N PRO A 333 -0.22 -16.53 1.00
CA PRO A 333 0.22 -17.05 2.29
C PRO A 333 -0.48 -16.33 3.45
N ALA A 334 -0.87 -17.09 4.48
CA ALA A 334 -1.49 -16.54 5.67
C ALA A 334 -0.52 -15.62 6.41
N GLY A 335 -1.01 -14.44 6.82
CA GLY A 335 -0.20 -13.41 7.48
C GLY A 335 0.37 -12.35 6.52
N LYS A 336 0.23 -12.52 5.20
CA LYS A 336 0.69 -11.52 4.21
C LYS A 336 0.10 -10.13 4.48
N ASP A 337 -1.23 -10.01 4.49
CA ASP A 337 -1.89 -8.71 4.65
C ASP A 337 -1.57 -8.06 6.00
N ALA A 338 -1.44 -8.87 7.06
CA ALA A 338 -1.00 -8.37 8.36
C ALA A 338 0.40 -7.74 8.29
N GLY A 339 1.33 -8.39 7.58
CA GLY A 339 2.67 -7.84 7.35
C GLY A 339 2.68 -6.58 6.50
N ILE A 340 1.88 -6.52 5.43
CA ILE A 340 1.73 -5.32 4.58
C ILE A 340 1.19 -4.16 5.42
N PHE A 341 0.11 -4.40 6.17
CA PHE A 341 -0.49 -3.40 7.04
C PHE A 341 0.51 -2.82 8.04
N MET A 342 1.27 -3.68 8.74
CA MET A 342 2.19 -3.27 9.80
C MET A 342 3.40 -2.45 9.31
N ALA A 343 3.70 -2.46 8.00
CA ALA A 343 4.90 -1.81 7.46
C ALA A 343 4.85 -0.28 7.55
N PHE A 344 3.76 0.33 7.08
CA PHE A 344 3.65 1.77 7.09
C PHE A 344 3.59 2.38 8.51
N PRO A 345 2.82 1.83 9.47
CA PRO A 345 2.85 2.25 10.87
C PRO A 345 4.26 2.16 11.47
N SER A 346 4.98 1.06 11.22
CA SER A 346 6.36 0.88 11.70
C SER A 346 7.33 1.93 11.14
N ALA A 347 7.17 2.31 9.86
CA ALA A 347 7.97 3.38 9.27
C ALA A 347 7.63 4.75 9.89
N CYS A 348 6.34 5.04 10.11
CA CYS A 348 5.89 6.27 10.77
C CYS A 348 6.43 6.38 12.21
N THR A 349 6.45 5.28 12.97
CA THR A 349 7.05 5.21 14.31
C THR A 349 8.49 5.73 14.31
N LEU A 350 9.32 5.30 13.36
CA LEU A 350 10.72 5.73 13.25
C LEU A 350 10.85 7.20 12.80
N CYS A 351 9.99 7.65 11.89
CA CYS A 351 9.96 9.04 11.45
C CYS A 351 9.58 10.01 12.58
N LEU A 352 8.60 9.63 13.42
CA LEU A 352 8.21 10.42 14.57
C LEU A 352 9.31 10.47 15.64
N ALA A 353 10.10 9.40 15.78
CA ALA A 353 11.16 9.32 16.77
C ALA A 353 12.26 10.35 16.47
N VAL A 354 12.69 10.48 15.21
CA VAL A 354 13.73 11.46 14.84
C VAL A 354 13.27 12.91 15.01
N GLN A 355 11.96 13.16 14.96
CA GLN A 355 11.38 14.48 15.20
C GLN A 355 11.22 14.82 16.69
N GLY A 356 11.50 13.87 17.58
CA GLY A 356 11.35 14.04 19.03
C GLY A 356 9.93 13.77 19.55
N TYR A 357 9.10 13.07 18.77
CA TYR A 357 7.76 12.61 19.15
C TYR A 357 7.78 11.17 19.69
N THR A 358 8.65 10.92 20.67
CA THR A 358 8.91 9.56 21.19
C THR A 358 7.66 8.89 21.77
N ALA A 359 6.76 9.65 22.42
CA ALA A 359 5.53 9.10 22.97
C ALA A 359 4.58 8.61 21.86
N GLU A 360 4.40 9.43 20.82
CA GLU A 360 3.61 9.07 19.64
C GLU A 360 4.25 7.91 18.86
N SER A 361 5.58 7.85 18.77
CA SER A 361 6.30 6.72 18.19
C SER A 361 5.95 5.40 18.89
N PHE A 362 6.03 5.36 20.23
CA PHE A 362 5.67 4.17 21.00
C PHE A 362 4.18 3.85 20.90
N HIS A 363 3.31 4.87 20.89
CA HIS A 363 1.89 4.67 20.66
C HIS A 363 1.60 3.96 19.32
N LEU A 364 2.24 4.39 18.22
CA LEU A 364 2.07 3.73 16.92
C LEU A 364 2.61 2.29 16.92
N LEU A 365 3.71 2.02 17.63
CA LEU A 365 4.22 0.66 17.81
C LEU A 365 3.22 -0.20 18.58
N ASP A 366 2.63 0.33 19.65
CA ASP A 366 1.60 -0.36 20.43
C ASP A 366 0.35 -0.64 19.56
N CYS A 367 -0.06 0.29 18.68
CA CYS A 367 -1.14 0.03 17.72
C CYS A 367 -0.82 -1.12 16.76
N ALA A 368 0.41 -1.22 16.25
CA ALA A 368 0.82 -2.34 15.40
C ALA A 368 0.82 -3.68 16.15
N LEU A 369 1.21 -3.68 17.44
CA LEU A 369 1.15 -4.84 18.31
C LEU A 369 -0.30 -5.24 18.64
N ASP A 370 -1.16 -4.27 18.96
CA ASP A 370 -2.59 -4.50 19.24
C ASP A 370 -3.32 -5.06 18.01
N PHE A 371 -2.98 -4.58 16.81
CA PHE A 371 -3.45 -5.15 15.56
C PHE A 371 -3.09 -6.63 15.47
N TRP A 372 -1.80 -6.97 15.65
CA TRP A 372 -1.34 -8.35 15.57
C TRP A 372 -2.00 -9.24 16.63
N THR A 373 -2.06 -8.80 17.88
CA THR A 373 -2.68 -9.55 18.97
C THR A 373 -4.15 -9.81 18.68
N THR A 374 -4.88 -8.83 18.14
CA THR A 374 -6.28 -9.00 17.77
C THR A 374 -6.45 -9.97 16.62
N TYR A 375 -5.67 -9.80 15.55
CA TYR A 375 -5.69 -10.63 14.34
C TYR A 375 -5.35 -12.11 14.67
N SER A 376 -4.23 -12.35 15.34
CA SER A 376 -3.78 -13.70 15.71
C SER A 376 -4.76 -14.39 16.66
N LYS A 377 -5.34 -13.65 17.61
CA LYS A 377 -6.41 -14.17 18.47
C LYS A 377 -7.61 -14.63 17.64
N ALA A 378 -8.10 -13.79 16.74
CA ALA A 378 -9.25 -14.13 15.89
C ALA A 378 -9.02 -15.40 15.05
N ILE A 379 -7.83 -15.55 14.45
CA ILE A 379 -7.42 -16.77 13.75
C ILE A 379 -7.41 -17.98 14.70
N SER A 380 -6.77 -17.85 15.86
CA SER A 380 -6.58 -18.94 16.83
C SER A 380 -7.88 -19.47 17.45
N THR A 381 -8.90 -18.64 17.56
CA THR A 381 -10.20 -18.99 18.15
C THR A 381 -11.18 -19.57 17.15
N SER A 382 -10.84 -19.60 15.87
CA SER A 382 -11.74 -20.13 14.85
C SER A 382 -11.80 -21.66 14.90
N ASP A 383 -12.99 -22.24 14.68
CA ASP A 383 -13.20 -23.69 14.67
C ASP A 383 -12.66 -24.37 13.40
N ARG A 384 -12.27 -23.59 12.39
CA ARG A 384 -11.57 -24.11 11.22
C ARG A 384 -10.21 -24.63 11.70
N LYS A 385 -9.74 -25.74 11.12
CA LYS A 385 -8.38 -26.24 11.35
C LYS A 385 -7.68 -26.22 10.00
N THR A 386 -7.26 -25.03 9.58
CA THR A 386 -6.44 -24.87 8.38
C THR A 386 -4.95 -24.94 8.73
N GLU A 387 -4.06 -25.07 7.74
CA GLU A 387 -2.61 -24.92 7.96
C GLU A 387 -2.24 -23.54 8.52
N ALA A 388 -3.12 -22.54 8.35
CA ALA A 388 -2.98 -21.20 8.92
C ALA A 388 -2.98 -21.18 10.47
N HIS A 389 -3.31 -22.29 11.15
CA HIS A 389 -3.29 -22.37 12.62
C HIS A 389 -1.89 -22.60 13.20
N ASN A 390 -0.87 -22.81 12.38
CA ASN A 390 0.51 -22.72 12.85
C ASN A 390 0.86 -21.24 13.09
N LEU A 391 0.41 -20.72 14.25
CA LEU A 391 0.58 -19.30 14.61
C LEU A 391 2.04 -18.83 14.57
N PRO A 392 3.05 -19.61 15.04
CA PRO A 392 4.46 -19.24 14.85
C PRO A 392 4.84 -19.03 13.38
N ASN A 393 4.42 -19.94 12.50
CA ASN A 393 4.70 -19.79 11.07
C ASN A 393 3.97 -18.57 10.49
N LEU A 394 2.67 -18.41 10.77
CA LEU A 394 1.87 -17.26 10.33
C LEU A 394 2.45 -15.92 10.83
N CYS A 395 2.99 -15.88 12.06
CA CYS A 395 3.74 -14.73 12.59
C CYS A 395 5.03 -14.48 11.82
N ARG A 396 5.78 -15.55 11.51
CA ARG A 396 7.02 -15.45 10.73
C ARG A 396 6.74 -14.91 9.32
N VAL A 397 5.67 -15.36 8.66
CA VAL A 397 5.23 -14.83 7.35
C VAL A 397 4.87 -13.35 7.43
N ALA A 398 4.10 -12.97 8.46
CA ALA A 398 3.71 -11.56 8.66
C ALA A 398 4.94 -10.67 8.87
N LEU A 399 5.88 -11.09 9.73
CA LEU A 399 7.13 -10.36 9.97
C LEU A 399 8.04 -10.32 8.72
N GLY A 400 8.13 -11.42 7.96
CA GLY A 400 8.87 -11.44 6.70
C GLY A 400 8.28 -10.48 5.65
N THR A 401 6.95 -10.45 5.53
CA THR A 401 6.24 -9.56 4.62
C THR A 401 6.35 -8.10 5.05
N LEU A 402 6.28 -7.83 6.36
CA LEU A 402 6.61 -6.54 6.95
C LEU A 402 8.03 -6.12 6.56
N GLY A 403 9.00 -7.02 6.73
CA GLY A 403 10.40 -6.80 6.36
C GLY A 403 10.58 -6.48 4.88
N ALA A 404 9.89 -7.21 4.00
CA ALA A 404 9.88 -6.98 2.56
C ALA A 404 9.36 -5.58 2.22
N ASN A 405 8.28 -5.13 2.85
CA ASN A 405 7.73 -3.79 2.60
C ASN A 405 8.63 -2.68 3.14
N LEU A 406 9.28 -2.87 4.31
CA LEU A 406 10.24 -1.89 4.84
C LEU A 406 11.51 -1.79 3.98
N LEU A 407 12.10 -2.93 3.60
CA LEU A 407 13.35 -2.95 2.84
C LEU A 407 13.13 -2.70 1.34
N PHE A 408 12.31 -3.51 0.68
CA PHE A 408 12.15 -3.46 -0.77
C PHE A 408 11.32 -2.23 -1.17
N ASN A 409 10.12 -2.09 -0.62
CA ASN A 409 9.21 -1.04 -1.05
C ASN A 409 9.68 0.34 -0.55
N LEU A 410 9.75 0.56 0.77
CA LEU A 410 10.04 1.88 1.33
C LEU A 410 11.50 2.32 1.17
N TYR A 411 12.47 1.45 1.42
CA TYR A 411 13.89 1.83 1.41
C TYR A 411 14.51 1.77 0.00
N MET A 412 14.47 0.59 -0.66
CA MET A 412 15.14 0.38 -1.95
C MET A 412 14.39 1.09 -3.09
N LEU A 413 13.10 0.80 -3.24
CA LEU A 413 12.27 1.33 -4.32
C LEU A 413 11.76 2.75 -4.04
N GLY A 414 11.65 3.15 -2.77
CA GLY A 414 11.10 4.46 -2.40
C GLY A 414 9.57 4.52 -2.47
N VAL A 415 8.90 3.37 -2.54
CA VAL A 415 7.44 3.30 -2.55
C VAL A 415 6.88 3.86 -1.26
N LEU A 416 6.04 4.91 -1.37
CA LEU A 416 5.48 5.70 -0.26
C LEU A 416 6.51 6.49 0.57
N ALA A 417 7.78 6.55 0.16
CA ALA A 417 8.82 7.26 0.93
C ALA A 417 8.59 8.77 0.99
N ASP A 418 7.96 9.35 -0.04
CA ASP A 418 7.50 10.73 -0.15
C ASP A 418 6.35 11.06 0.83
N THR A 419 5.57 10.06 1.22
CA THR A 419 4.47 10.24 2.17
C THR A 419 4.90 10.19 3.63
N LEU A 420 6.09 9.68 3.93
CA LEU A 420 6.60 9.58 5.31
C LEU A 420 6.63 10.96 5.98
N PRO A 421 6.35 11.05 7.30
CA PRO A 421 6.24 12.33 7.98
C PRO A 421 7.63 12.90 8.27
N LEU A 422 8.40 13.26 7.24
CA LEU A 422 9.77 13.79 7.33
C LEU A 422 9.84 15.29 6.98
N ASN A 423 8.70 15.97 6.85
CA ASN A 423 8.69 17.41 6.56
C ASN A 423 9.40 18.18 7.68
N GLY A 424 10.37 19.02 7.29
CA GLY A 424 11.17 19.81 8.23
C GLY A 424 12.32 19.04 8.90
N VAL A 425 12.46 17.73 8.65
CA VAL A 425 13.61 16.94 9.10
C VAL A 425 14.83 17.27 8.22
N SER A 426 16.00 17.38 8.83
CA SER A 426 17.25 17.62 8.09
C SER A 426 17.57 16.43 7.17
N GLU A 427 18.19 16.65 6.01
CA GLU A 427 18.55 15.53 5.11
C GLU A 427 19.43 14.46 5.80
N PRO A 428 20.43 14.80 6.64
CA PRO A 428 21.16 13.80 7.41
C PRO A 428 20.27 12.95 8.32
N ASP A 429 19.28 13.55 8.99
CA ASP A 429 18.36 12.83 9.87
C ASP A 429 17.34 12.00 9.09
N ALA A 430 16.83 12.52 7.97
CA ALA A 430 15.98 11.78 7.05
C ALA A 430 16.71 10.53 6.52
N LYS A 431 18.01 10.66 6.17
CA LYS A 431 18.85 9.52 5.80
C LYS A 431 19.00 8.51 6.95
N ARG A 432 19.19 8.97 8.19
CA ARG A 432 19.27 8.08 9.38
C ARG A 432 17.98 7.30 9.62
N VAL A 433 16.82 7.93 9.45
CA VAL A 433 15.52 7.25 9.53
C VAL A 433 15.37 6.22 8.42
N ARG A 434 15.66 6.60 7.16
CA ARG A 434 15.62 5.67 6.02
C ARG A 434 16.53 4.47 6.23
N SER A 435 17.76 4.67 6.74
CA SER A 435 18.64 3.56 7.11
C SER A 435 18.05 2.70 8.23
N SER A 436 17.36 3.28 9.21
CA SER A 436 16.68 2.49 10.27
C SER A 436 15.55 1.64 9.72
N ILE A 437 14.73 2.19 8.81
CA ILE A 437 13.67 1.46 8.09
C ILE A 437 14.27 0.27 7.33
N GLY A 438 15.33 0.49 6.55
CA GLY A 438 16.00 -0.57 5.79
C GLY A 438 16.64 -1.64 6.67
N LEU A 439 17.28 -1.25 7.79
CA LEU A 439 17.91 -2.20 8.73
C LEU A 439 16.90 -3.09 9.43
N VAL A 440 15.78 -2.52 9.90
CA VAL A 440 14.70 -3.31 10.49
C VAL A 440 14.10 -4.24 9.43
N GLY A 441 13.87 -3.73 8.21
CA GLY A 441 13.36 -4.54 7.11
C GLY A 441 14.23 -5.75 6.79
N LEU A 442 15.54 -5.53 6.69
CA LEU A 442 16.54 -6.58 6.45
C LEU A 442 16.56 -7.62 7.59
N LYS A 443 16.56 -7.18 8.85
CA LYS A 443 16.52 -8.05 10.03
C LYS A 443 15.29 -8.96 10.05
N LEU A 444 14.13 -8.45 9.65
CA LEU A 444 12.87 -9.22 9.62
C LEU A 444 12.80 -10.17 8.43
N LEU A 445 13.32 -9.78 7.26
CA LEU A 445 13.46 -10.67 6.11
C LEU A 445 14.38 -11.84 6.41
N LEU A 446 15.53 -11.57 7.03
CA LEU A 446 16.47 -12.62 7.41
C LEU A 446 15.89 -13.56 8.47
N LEU A 447 15.09 -13.04 9.42
CA LEU A 447 14.35 -13.85 10.38
C LEU A 447 13.37 -14.82 9.70
N ALA A 448 12.72 -14.39 8.61
CA ALA A 448 11.67 -15.17 7.96
C ALA A 448 12.17 -16.09 6.85
N PHE A 449 13.19 -15.66 6.09
CA PHE A 449 13.65 -16.29 4.85
C PHE A 449 15.17 -16.51 4.80
N GLY A 450 15.90 -16.17 5.86
CA GLY A 450 17.32 -16.48 5.98
C GLY A 450 17.57 -17.97 6.22
N LYS A 451 18.81 -18.41 5.99
CA LYS A 451 19.24 -19.79 6.28
C LYS A 451 19.51 -19.99 7.77
N ASP A 452 19.04 -21.11 8.31
CA ASP A 452 19.25 -21.51 9.72
C ASP A 452 20.73 -21.62 10.11
N ASP A 453 21.61 -21.92 9.15
CA ASP A 453 23.06 -22.11 9.40
C ASP A 453 23.81 -20.79 9.67
N ASN A 454 23.16 -19.66 9.45
CA ASN A 454 23.72 -18.34 9.74
C ASN A 454 22.73 -17.57 10.62
N PRO A 455 22.48 -18.04 11.86
CA PRO A 455 21.62 -17.31 12.76
C PRO A 455 22.31 -15.98 12.96
N ILE A 456 21.70 -14.92 12.45
CA ILE A 456 22.17 -13.58 12.74
C ILE A 456 22.24 -13.52 14.24
N GLN A 457 23.43 -13.32 14.78
CA GLN A 457 23.57 -13.03 16.18
C GLN A 457 23.02 -11.61 16.35
N ILE A 458 21.71 -11.51 16.48
CA ILE A 458 21.08 -10.27 16.91
C ILE A 458 21.44 -10.15 18.39
N GLU A 459 22.53 -9.46 18.65
CA GLU A 459 22.84 -8.95 19.97
C GLU A 459 21.72 -7.96 20.34
N VAL A 460 20.74 -8.44 21.09
CA VAL A 460 19.83 -7.56 21.83
C VAL A 460 20.68 -7.00 22.97
N GLU A 461 21.22 -5.81 22.79
CA GLU A 461 22.04 -5.15 23.80
C GLU A 461 21.25 -5.07 25.13
N GLY A 462 21.71 -5.81 26.14
CA GLY A 462 21.18 -5.75 27.50
C GLY A 462 20.32 -6.93 27.97
N GLU A 463 20.02 -7.93 27.13
CA GLU A 463 19.32 -9.15 27.57
C GLU A 463 20.26 -10.36 27.67
N GLU A 464 20.22 -11.08 28.80
CA GLU A 464 21.08 -12.26 29.06
C GLU A 464 20.75 -13.47 28.15
N ALA A 465 19.63 -13.44 27.42
CA ALA A 465 19.28 -14.46 26.42
C ALA A 465 18.38 -13.88 25.33
N ALA A 466 18.72 -14.12 24.06
CA ALA A 466 17.87 -13.74 22.93
C ALA A 466 16.51 -14.48 22.99
N PRO A 467 15.39 -13.81 22.65
CA PRO A 467 14.07 -14.44 22.65
C PRO A 467 14.04 -15.62 21.66
N THR A 468 13.35 -16.71 22.04
CA THR A 468 13.20 -17.89 21.17
C THR A 468 12.29 -17.59 19.99
N THR A 469 12.83 -17.56 18.77
CA THR A 469 12.10 -17.24 17.53
C THR A 469 11.21 -18.38 16.99
N ASP A 470 11.04 -19.44 17.78
CA ASP A 470 10.17 -20.60 17.49
C ASP A 470 8.74 -20.43 18.03
N THR A 471 8.49 -19.37 18.78
CA THR A 471 7.18 -19.07 19.41
C THR A 471 6.63 -17.74 18.89
N VAL A 472 5.31 -17.55 18.97
CA VAL A 472 4.68 -16.27 18.62
C VAL A 472 5.21 -15.17 19.53
N GLU A 473 5.31 -15.43 20.83
CA GLU A 473 5.77 -14.48 21.82
C GLU A 473 7.20 -14.02 21.55
N GLY A 474 8.10 -14.95 21.22
CA GLY A 474 9.48 -14.60 20.90
C GLY A 474 9.63 -13.85 19.58
N LEU A 475 8.85 -14.19 18.55
CA LEU A 475 8.80 -13.46 17.28
C LEU A 475 8.30 -12.01 17.48
N ILE A 476 7.26 -11.82 18.29
CA ILE A 476 6.71 -10.49 18.58
C ILE A 476 7.63 -9.68 19.49
N ALA A 477 8.27 -10.32 20.48
CA ALA A 477 9.30 -9.69 21.29
C ALA A 477 10.46 -9.20 20.42
N TYR A 478 10.88 -10.01 19.45
CA TYR A 478 11.91 -9.63 18.49
C TYR A 478 11.51 -8.40 17.66
N TYR A 479 10.31 -8.40 17.07
CA TYR A 479 9.81 -7.24 16.33
C TYR A 479 9.76 -5.97 17.19
N LYS A 480 9.19 -6.07 18.39
CA LYS A 480 9.09 -4.95 19.33
C LYS A 480 10.47 -4.40 19.69
N SER A 481 11.43 -5.28 20.00
CA SER A 481 12.81 -4.89 20.31
C SER A 481 13.47 -4.20 19.12
N ALA A 482 13.37 -4.77 17.92
CA ALA A 482 13.98 -4.22 16.71
C ALA A 482 13.49 -2.79 16.42
N ILE A 483 12.19 -2.51 16.55
CA ILE A 483 11.67 -1.14 16.39
C ILE A 483 12.09 -0.24 17.57
N SER A 484 11.94 -0.71 18.80
CA SER A 484 12.19 0.11 20.01
C SER A 484 13.64 0.60 20.08
N GLN A 485 14.61 -0.26 19.78
CA GLN A 485 16.03 0.11 19.72
C GLN A 485 16.27 1.27 18.75
N HIS A 486 15.61 1.23 17.58
CA HIS A 486 15.75 2.30 16.59
C HIS A 486 14.99 3.58 16.98
N ILE A 487 13.87 3.48 17.71
CA ILE A 487 13.21 4.66 18.32
C ILE A 487 14.18 5.38 19.27
N GLU A 488 14.86 4.63 20.13
CA GLU A 488 15.82 5.18 21.12
C GLU A 488 16.99 5.86 20.42
N ILE A 489 17.66 5.18 19.47
CA ILE A 489 18.77 5.73 18.67
C ILE A 489 18.36 7.02 17.93
N LEU A 490 17.15 7.09 17.40
CA LEU A 490 16.66 8.26 16.68
C LEU A 490 16.24 9.40 17.62
N SER A 491 15.76 9.08 18.82
CA SER A 491 15.32 10.07 19.81
C SER A 491 16.50 10.79 20.49
N GLU A 492 17.61 10.09 20.76
CA GLU A 492 18.80 10.66 21.41
C GLU A 492 19.44 11.82 20.62
N SER A 493 19.35 11.79 19.29
CA SER A 493 19.87 12.90 18.48
C SER A 493 19.07 14.18 18.61
N THR A 494 17.78 14.09 18.88
CA THR A 494 16.86 15.24 18.87
C THR A 494 16.91 16.00 20.19
N THR A 495 17.19 15.30 21.30
CA THR A 495 17.42 15.94 22.61
C THR A 495 18.56 16.95 22.60
N ASN A 496 19.51 16.84 21.65
CA ASN A 496 20.61 17.79 21.51
C ASN A 496 20.23 19.08 20.76
N MET A 497 19.10 19.10 20.05
CA MET A 497 18.66 20.27 19.26
C MET A 497 17.70 21.21 20.00
N GLY A 498 17.24 20.85 21.20
CA GLY A 498 16.45 21.71 22.10
C GLY A 498 15.06 22.12 21.61
N ASN A 499 14.71 21.89 20.34
CA ASN A 499 13.44 22.26 19.74
C ASN A 499 12.80 21.05 19.07
N LYS A 500 11.54 20.74 19.41
CA LYS A 500 10.71 19.83 18.63
C LYS A 500 10.54 20.40 17.23
N LEU A 501 10.74 19.60 16.19
CA LEU A 501 10.48 20.03 14.82
C LEU A 501 8.97 20.22 14.64
N ARG A 502 8.56 21.32 14.00
CA ARG A 502 7.14 21.58 13.70
C ARG A 502 6.56 20.37 12.98
N ARG A 503 5.41 19.85 13.44
CA ARG A 503 4.79 18.68 12.81
C ARG A 503 4.55 18.93 11.34
N ALA A 504 4.92 17.93 10.52
CA ALA A 504 4.34 17.75 9.21
C ALA A 504 2.82 17.76 9.37
N LYS A 505 2.14 18.78 8.85
CA LYS A 505 0.69 18.76 8.85
C LYS A 505 0.26 17.79 7.75
N SER A 506 -0.33 16.65 8.10
CA SER A 506 -1.12 15.86 7.14
C SER A 506 -2.27 16.69 6.53
N SER A 507 -2.54 17.89 7.09
CA SER A 507 -3.33 18.91 6.43
C SER A 507 -2.88 19.20 5.00
N PHE A 508 -1.61 18.98 4.60
CA PHE A 508 -1.22 19.13 3.20
C PHE A 508 -1.94 18.10 2.31
N LEU A 509 -1.83 16.79 2.63
CA LEU A 509 -2.54 15.72 1.91
C LEU A 509 -4.06 15.92 1.97
N ARG A 510 -4.59 16.34 3.14
CA ARG A 510 -6.01 16.68 3.28
C ARG A 510 -6.41 17.92 2.47
N SER A 511 -5.54 18.93 2.37
CA SER A 511 -5.81 20.19 1.66
C SER A 511 -5.83 20.02 0.15
N ILE A 512 -4.98 19.14 -0.38
CA ILE A 512 -4.99 18.83 -1.81
C ILE A 512 -6.13 17.88 -2.19
N ARG A 513 -6.86 17.31 -1.20
CA ARG A 513 -7.96 16.33 -1.36
C ARG A 513 -7.60 15.11 -2.24
N ARG A 514 -6.32 14.93 -2.55
CA ARG A 514 -5.80 13.80 -3.32
C ARG A 514 -5.43 12.68 -2.37
N ARG A 515 -5.90 11.49 -2.70
CA ARG A 515 -5.50 10.26 -2.03
C ARG A 515 -4.08 9.88 -2.44
N VAL A 516 -3.31 9.40 -1.47
CA VAL A 516 -2.06 8.70 -1.70
C VAL A 516 -2.36 7.46 -2.54
N SER A 517 -1.55 7.27 -3.59
CA SER A 517 -1.60 6.14 -4.52
C SER A 517 -0.18 5.60 -4.65
N ASP A 518 -0.01 4.27 -4.72
CA ASP A 518 1.32 3.64 -4.75
C ASP A 518 2.14 4.00 -6.00
N SER A 519 1.48 4.58 -6.99
CA SER A 519 2.09 5.03 -8.24
C SER A 519 3.17 6.10 -8.10
N SER A 520 3.11 7.00 -7.11
CA SER A 520 4.20 7.98 -6.89
C SER A 520 5.49 7.26 -6.48
N GLY A 521 5.34 6.17 -5.71
CA GLY A 521 6.41 5.27 -5.34
C GLY A 521 7.14 4.63 -6.51
N PHE A 522 6.40 4.16 -7.51
CA PHE A 522 6.98 3.53 -8.71
C PHE A 522 7.70 4.53 -9.62
N GLU A 523 7.33 5.81 -9.62
CA GLU A 523 8.11 6.86 -10.31
C GLU A 523 9.48 7.03 -9.69
N GLU A 524 9.53 7.13 -8.37
CA GLU A 524 10.80 7.25 -7.68
C GLU A 524 11.65 6.00 -7.90
N ALA A 525 11.04 4.81 -7.83
CA ALA A 525 11.71 3.55 -8.15
C ALA A 525 12.26 3.57 -9.59
N THR A 526 11.43 3.93 -10.56
CA THR A 526 11.79 3.98 -11.99
C THR A 526 12.83 5.05 -12.26
N SER A 527 12.76 6.20 -11.58
CA SER A 527 13.75 7.27 -11.62
C SER A 527 15.09 6.81 -11.05
N ARG A 528 15.09 6.17 -9.88
CA ARG A 528 16.30 5.56 -9.28
C ARG A 528 16.89 4.47 -10.19
N ILE A 529 16.05 3.74 -10.91
CA ILE A 529 16.45 2.73 -11.90
C ILE A 529 17.06 3.40 -13.14
N SER A 530 16.38 4.39 -13.73
CA SER A 530 16.73 5.05 -15.00
C SER A 530 17.91 6.02 -14.87
N THR A 531 17.96 6.83 -13.82
CA THR A 531 19.05 7.81 -13.56
C THR A 531 20.41 7.17 -13.36
N HIS A 532 20.48 5.84 -13.22
CA HIS A 532 21.77 5.15 -13.25
C HIS A 532 21.83 3.99 -14.26
N ASN A 533 21.30 4.22 -15.47
CA ASN A 533 21.55 3.43 -16.70
C ASN A 533 21.29 1.92 -16.56
N LEU A 534 20.21 1.51 -15.89
CA LEU A 534 19.75 0.13 -16.03
C LEU A 534 19.12 -0.01 -17.42
N ASP A 535 19.81 -0.74 -18.31
CA ASP A 535 19.26 -1.10 -19.61
C ASP A 535 18.19 -2.18 -19.44
N TRP A 536 16.93 -1.79 -19.60
CA TRP A 536 15.79 -2.72 -19.60
C TRP A 536 15.94 -3.82 -20.67
N SER A 537 16.80 -3.64 -21.67
CA SER A 537 17.05 -4.64 -22.72
C SER A 537 17.70 -5.93 -22.19
N ASP A 538 18.47 -5.88 -21.10
CA ASP A 538 19.02 -7.09 -20.46
C ASP A 538 17.94 -7.90 -19.73
N HIS A 539 16.88 -7.23 -19.22
CA HIS A 539 15.74 -7.89 -18.60
C HIS A 539 14.79 -8.56 -19.61
N LYS A 540 14.82 -8.16 -20.90
CA LYS A 540 14.07 -8.82 -21.99
C LYS A 540 14.48 -10.28 -22.20
N ARG A 541 15.69 -10.68 -21.78
CA ARG A 541 16.15 -12.09 -21.83
C ARG A 541 15.69 -12.92 -20.65
N VAL A 542 15.37 -12.31 -19.52
CA VAL A 542 14.92 -13.02 -18.30
C VAL A 542 13.40 -13.17 -18.29
N ALA A 543 12.65 -12.21 -18.83
CA ALA A 543 11.19 -12.35 -19.03
C ALA A 543 10.82 -13.28 -20.20
N ALA A 544 11.76 -13.51 -21.13
CA ALA A 544 11.73 -14.66 -22.04
C ALA A 544 12.23 -15.92 -21.31
N PHE A 545 11.61 -16.24 -20.17
CA PHE A 545 11.79 -17.56 -19.57
C PHE A 545 11.15 -18.56 -20.53
N ASP A 546 11.99 -19.27 -21.25
CA ASP A 546 11.59 -20.23 -22.25
C ASP A 546 10.79 -21.34 -21.56
N SER A 547 9.50 -21.45 -21.88
CA SER A 547 8.64 -22.54 -21.45
C SER A 547 9.18 -23.93 -21.83
N SER A 548 10.25 -23.99 -22.65
CA SER A 548 10.95 -25.21 -23.01
C SER A 548 11.82 -25.82 -21.89
N ASP A 549 12.19 -25.06 -20.84
CA ASP A 549 13.03 -25.57 -19.73
C ASP A 549 12.23 -26.18 -18.56
N LEU A 550 10.90 -26.08 -18.58
CA LEU A 550 10.03 -26.94 -17.76
C LEU A 550 9.81 -28.26 -18.52
N GLY A 551 10.76 -29.19 -18.35
CA GLY A 551 10.75 -30.53 -18.90
C GLY A 551 9.61 -31.43 -18.39
N ALA A 552 8.37 -31.08 -18.72
CA ALA A 552 7.20 -31.93 -18.64
C ALA A 552 6.32 -31.66 -19.87
N SER A 553 6.57 -32.42 -20.95
CA SER A 553 5.56 -32.57 -21.99
C SER A 553 4.39 -33.35 -21.42
N VAL A 554 3.43 -32.65 -20.83
CA VAL A 554 2.11 -33.24 -20.61
C VAL A 554 1.38 -33.15 -21.95
N ASP A 555 1.34 -34.28 -22.63
CA ASP A 555 0.57 -34.51 -23.85
C ASP A 555 -0.93 -34.43 -23.52
N LEU A 556 -1.48 -33.21 -23.55
CA LEU A 556 -2.90 -32.91 -23.34
C LEU A 556 -3.78 -33.27 -24.56
N GLY A 557 -3.29 -34.12 -25.45
CA GLY A 557 -3.98 -34.57 -26.67
C GLY A 557 -4.58 -35.97 -26.65
N ALA A 558 -4.40 -36.78 -25.58
CA ALA A 558 -4.72 -38.21 -25.64
C ALA A 558 -5.47 -38.83 -24.43
N SER A 559 -6.07 -38.03 -23.54
CA SER A 559 -6.79 -38.56 -22.35
C SER A 559 -8.22 -38.02 -22.16
N MET A 560 -8.94 -37.79 -23.27
CA MET A 560 -10.39 -37.48 -23.24
C MET A 560 -11.21 -38.42 -24.12
N ALA A 561 -10.73 -39.65 -24.32
CA ALA A 561 -11.40 -40.67 -25.14
C ALA A 561 -11.48 -42.07 -24.49
N SER A 562 -11.37 -42.19 -23.16
CA SER A 562 -11.45 -43.51 -22.50
C SER A 562 -12.19 -43.54 -21.16
N PHE A 563 -13.13 -42.62 -20.92
CA PHE A 563 -13.97 -42.66 -19.72
C PHE A 563 -15.43 -42.32 -20.04
N ILE A 564 -15.99 -43.01 -21.03
CA ILE A 564 -17.44 -43.17 -21.19
C ILE A 564 -17.69 -44.62 -21.62
N ASP A 565 -18.59 -45.28 -20.88
CA ASP A 565 -19.20 -46.60 -21.05
C ASP A 565 -18.40 -47.88 -20.71
N ASP A 566 -18.72 -48.41 -19.52
CA ASP A 566 -19.47 -49.67 -19.41
C ASP A 566 -19.97 -49.82 -17.97
N ASN A 567 -21.26 -49.55 -17.72
CA ASN A 567 -22.18 -50.26 -16.80
C ASN A 567 -23.38 -49.38 -16.35
N PHE A 568 -24.59 -49.89 -16.60
CA PHE A 568 -25.94 -49.39 -16.21
C PHE A 568 -26.43 -48.16 -17.02
N LEU A 569 -27.50 -48.21 -17.84
CA LEU A 569 -28.82 -48.81 -17.64
C LEU A 569 -29.48 -49.24 -18.97
N ASP A 570 -30.30 -50.29 -18.85
CA ASP A 570 -31.34 -50.75 -19.77
C ASP A 570 -32.44 -49.69 -20.04
N ASP A 571 -33.18 -50.00 -21.12
CA ASP A 571 -34.57 -49.60 -21.46
C ASP A 571 -34.80 -48.28 -22.22
N ASP A 572 -35.00 -48.47 -23.53
CA ASP A 572 -36.17 -48.10 -24.34
C ASP A 572 -36.77 -46.67 -24.30
N ASP A 573 -36.87 -46.11 -25.51
CA ASP A 573 -37.89 -45.15 -26.01
C ASP A 573 -38.09 -43.80 -25.28
N PHE A 574 -37.54 -42.71 -25.84
CA PHE A 574 -38.26 -41.73 -26.71
C PHE A 574 -37.48 -40.41 -26.85
#